data_AF-A0A167J6M9-F1
#
_entry.id   AF-A0A167J6M9-F1
#
_cell.length_a   1.000
_cell.length_b   1.000
_cell.length_c   1.000
_cell.angle_alpha   90.00
_cell.angle_beta   90.00
_cell.angle_gamma   90.00
#
_symmetry.space_group_name_H-M   'P 1'
#
loop_
_entity.id
_entity.type
_entity.pdbx_description
1 polymer ?
#
loop_
_entity_poly.entity_id
_entity_poly.type
_entity_poly.pdbx_seq_one_letter_code
_entity_poly.pdbx_strand_id
1 'polypeptide(L)'
;MVNDAYTVFVERNPNRRAASALMFREEVLAVLLYENIPKNESQDTEQKTSSAPRHQAINVFRQQVENITQSNRELYSPRQHEHSLAAIAIQRVVADQNSFISYCWPKRTADPGSWNTLKKTLLEHIKELLKAIILELDVIFCTPHTAKDLKNNCQDWNPTLVIIDKAGLLTETQLLVPISCWPHTATLIVGDPTENEDDVRVLEFDDLVSEQRRYSILARAQALHGVDFTLRENHRVYGSAGEYMSRNMFNGSMVCTHFGDWAASASLSAYVNKNLEASKNLVWFDLDDAVETAAGTSYINTAQARFCVELALQFCRGCDFLLVIDWLAWKNGKLEKKEIRRGRVLIICMHAQHRELI
;
A
#
# COMPACT_ATOMS: atom_id res chain seq x y z
N MET A 1 -1.13 1.55 -1.10
CA MET A 1 -2.56 1.27 -0.82
C MET A 1 -3.12 1.99 0.40
N VAL A 2 -2.37 2.20 1.50
CA VAL A 2 -2.86 3.00 2.65
C VAL A 2 -3.12 4.48 2.28
N ASN A 3 -2.29 5.05 1.38
CA ASN A 3 -2.42 6.45 0.96
C ASN A 3 -3.77 6.78 0.30
N ASP A 4 -4.41 5.86 -0.43
CA ASP A 4 -5.66 6.18 -1.13
C ASP A 4 -6.85 6.32 -0.17
N ALA A 5 -6.94 5.46 0.85
CA ALA A 5 -8.01 5.52 1.84
C ALA A 5 -7.92 6.79 2.69
N TYR A 6 -6.70 7.17 3.09
CA TYR A 6 -6.44 8.43 3.78
C TYR A 6 -6.87 9.63 2.95
N THR A 7 -6.40 9.73 1.70
CA THR A 7 -6.71 10.86 0.80
C THR A 7 -8.20 11.02 0.61
N VAL A 8 -8.92 9.93 0.31
CA VAL A 8 -10.37 9.95 0.14
C VAL A 8 -11.09 10.38 1.43
N PHE A 9 -10.61 9.95 2.61
CA PHE A 9 -11.19 10.36 3.87
C PHE A 9 -11.04 11.87 4.10
N VAL A 10 -9.84 12.41 3.92
CA VAL A 10 -9.54 13.84 4.13
C VAL A 10 -10.31 14.71 3.14
N GLU A 11 -10.34 14.34 1.86
CA GLU A 11 -11.11 15.05 0.83
C GLU A 11 -12.60 15.13 1.17
N ARG A 12 -13.17 14.06 1.71
CA ARG A 12 -14.60 14.00 2.08
C ARG A 12 -14.90 14.58 3.45
N ASN A 13 -13.90 14.70 4.33
CA ASN A 13 -14.06 15.12 5.72
C ASN A 13 -12.99 16.16 6.11
N PRO A 14 -12.97 17.35 5.50
CA PRO A 14 -11.89 18.33 5.69
C PRO A 14 -11.76 18.85 7.13
N ASN A 15 -12.81 18.71 7.94
CA ASN A 15 -12.83 19.16 9.35
C ASN A 15 -12.48 18.04 10.35
N ARG A 16 -12.11 16.85 9.87
CA ARG A 16 -11.74 15.71 10.72
C ARG A 16 -10.24 15.47 10.68
N ARG A 17 -9.68 15.09 11.83
CA ARG A 17 -8.25 14.83 12.00
C ARG A 17 -7.98 13.35 11.76
N ALA A 18 -7.11 13.06 10.80
CA ALA A 18 -6.66 11.70 10.53
C ALA A 18 -5.15 11.63 10.36
N ALA A 19 -4.58 10.47 10.65
CA ALA A 19 -3.18 10.17 10.36
C ALA A 19 -3.01 8.73 9.86
N SER A 20 -1.95 8.51 9.08
CA SER A 20 -1.41 7.18 8.86
C SER A 20 -0.42 6.86 9.97
N ALA A 21 -0.59 5.75 10.66
CA ALA A 21 0.38 5.27 11.64
C ALA A 21 1.23 4.16 11.03
N LEU A 22 2.54 4.29 11.18
CA LEU A 22 3.52 3.24 10.92
C LEU A 22 4.01 2.67 12.27
N MET A 23 5.00 1.77 12.26
CA MET A 23 5.54 1.22 13.50
C MET A 23 5.96 2.34 14.46
N PHE A 24 5.44 2.32 15.69
CA PHE A 24 5.58 3.44 16.64
C PHE A 24 7.06 3.80 16.91
N ARG A 25 7.94 2.80 16.94
CA ARG A 25 9.39 3.02 17.05
C ARG A 25 9.95 3.83 15.87
N GLU A 26 9.51 3.53 14.65
CA GLU A 26 9.96 4.24 13.45
C GLU A 26 9.43 5.67 13.43
N GLU A 27 8.20 5.90 13.91
CA GLU A 27 7.62 7.24 14.09
C GLU A 27 8.48 8.08 15.06
N VAL A 28 8.85 7.51 16.21
CA VAL A 28 9.75 8.15 17.19
C VAL A 28 11.11 8.47 16.58
N LEU A 29 11.72 7.52 15.84
CA LEU A 29 13.01 7.72 15.19
C LEU A 29 12.93 8.77 14.07
N ALA A 30 11.81 8.82 13.34
CA ALA A 30 11.58 9.79 12.30
C ALA A 30 11.62 11.22 12.86
N VAL A 31 10.93 11.48 13.98
CA VAL A 31 10.99 12.76 14.69
C VAL A 31 12.40 13.02 15.26
N LEU A 32 13.03 12.01 15.87
CA LEU A 32 14.34 12.17 16.51
C LEU A 32 15.44 12.64 15.55
N LEU A 33 15.53 12.04 14.36
CA LEU A 33 16.56 12.37 13.37
C LEU A 33 16.03 13.32 12.28
N TYR A 34 14.98 14.10 12.55
CA TYR A 34 14.55 15.13 11.63
C TYR A 34 15.69 16.15 11.45
N GLU A 35 16.03 16.43 10.19
CA GLU A 35 17.08 17.37 9.82
C GLU A 35 16.45 18.46 8.96
N ASN A 36 16.63 19.71 9.36
CA ASN A 36 16.13 20.86 8.60
C ASN A 36 17.07 21.21 7.42
N ILE A 37 17.62 20.20 6.72
CA ILE A 37 18.75 20.34 5.78
C ILE A 37 18.32 19.91 4.35
N PRO A 38 18.66 20.67 3.29
CA PRO A 38 18.41 20.28 1.90
C PRO A 38 19.20 19.02 1.56
N LYS A 39 18.51 18.01 1.01
CA LYS A 39 19.12 16.73 0.62
C LYS A 39 20.16 16.94 -0.48
N ASN A 40 21.43 16.67 -0.17
CA ASN A 40 22.39 16.18 -1.15
C ASN A 40 22.80 14.78 -0.72
N GLU A 41 22.48 13.81 -1.56
CA GLU A 41 22.74 12.38 -1.36
C GLU A 41 24.14 12.03 -1.86
N SER A 42 24.90 11.34 -1.01
CA SER A 42 25.77 10.24 -1.43
C SER A 42 26.27 9.48 -0.19
N GLN A 43 25.90 8.21 -0.07
CA GLN A 43 26.56 7.27 0.83
C GLN A 43 27.08 6.10 0.01
N ASP A 44 28.41 5.99 -0.06
CA ASP A 44 29.12 4.81 -0.53
C ASP A 44 29.02 3.69 0.51
N THR A 45 28.77 2.47 0.05
CA THR A 45 28.78 1.27 0.91
C THR A 45 29.86 0.30 0.41
N GLU A 46 30.92 0.11 1.20
CA GLU A 46 31.91 -0.94 0.97
C GLU A 46 31.40 -2.31 1.46
N GLN A 47 31.47 -3.33 0.60
CA GLN A 47 31.20 -4.72 0.94
C GLN A 47 32.49 -5.49 1.25
N LYS A 48 32.50 -6.25 2.35
CA LYS A 48 33.51 -7.27 2.66
C LYS A 48 32.90 -8.67 2.60
N THR A 49 33.56 -9.56 1.88
CA THR A 49 33.19 -10.98 1.69
C THR A 49 34.05 -11.90 2.56
N SER A 50 33.46 -12.91 3.22
CA SER A 50 34.08 -14.25 3.39
C SER A 50 33.20 -15.29 4.13
N SER A 51 33.12 -16.49 3.53
CA SER A 51 33.11 -17.87 4.11
C SER A 51 31.85 -18.77 4.15
N ALA A 52 32.02 -19.94 3.49
CA ALA A 52 31.55 -21.33 3.69
C ALA A 52 30.05 -21.78 3.62
N PRO A 53 29.78 -23.00 3.08
CA PRO A 53 28.61 -23.25 2.21
C PRO A 53 27.30 -23.70 2.87
N ARG A 54 27.28 -24.05 4.17
CA ARG A 54 26.03 -24.47 4.86
C ARG A 54 25.40 -23.37 5.71
N HIS A 55 26.17 -22.38 6.13
CA HIS A 55 25.67 -21.15 6.74
C HIS A 55 25.20 -20.12 5.69
N GLN A 56 25.53 -20.35 4.41
CA GLN A 56 25.13 -19.48 3.31
C GLN A 56 23.62 -19.41 3.11
N ALA A 57 22.85 -20.50 3.18
CA ALA A 57 21.40 -20.40 2.96
C ALA A 57 20.70 -19.55 4.03
N ILE A 58 21.07 -19.73 5.30
CA ILE A 58 20.51 -18.96 6.43
C ILE A 58 21.03 -17.52 6.42
N ASN A 59 22.30 -17.29 6.11
CA ASN A 59 22.87 -15.95 6.04
C ASN A 59 22.39 -15.19 4.81
N VAL A 60 22.24 -15.84 3.65
CA VAL A 60 21.62 -15.28 2.45
C VAL A 60 20.16 -14.97 2.73
N PHE A 61 19.41 -15.85 3.40
CA PHE A 61 18.04 -15.55 3.81
C PHE A 61 17.97 -14.38 4.80
N ARG A 62 18.82 -14.34 5.83
CA ARG A 62 18.89 -13.21 6.77
C ARG A 62 19.27 -11.91 6.06
N GLN A 63 20.26 -11.95 5.20
CA GLN A 63 20.73 -10.78 4.46
C GLN A 63 19.69 -10.34 3.43
N GLN A 64 18.94 -11.25 2.81
CA GLN A 64 17.79 -10.94 1.97
C GLN A 64 16.65 -10.34 2.79
N VAL A 65 16.30 -10.91 3.94
CA VAL A 65 15.30 -10.35 4.86
C VAL A 65 15.75 -8.98 5.36
N GLU A 66 17.02 -8.78 5.70
CA GLU A 66 17.59 -7.51 6.12
C GLU A 66 17.57 -6.49 4.97
N ASN A 67 17.97 -6.87 3.76
CA ASN A 67 17.93 -6.00 2.59
C ASN A 67 16.49 -5.63 2.19
N ILE A 68 15.54 -6.59 2.22
CA ILE A 68 14.11 -6.35 2.00
C ILE A 68 13.56 -5.45 3.12
N THR A 69 13.94 -5.71 4.37
CA THR A 69 13.52 -4.90 5.53
C THR A 69 14.08 -3.49 5.43
N GLN A 70 15.31 -3.32 4.94
CA GLN A 70 15.98 -2.03 4.80
C GLN A 70 15.42 -1.24 3.62
N SER A 71 15.25 -1.89 2.46
CA SER A 71 14.56 -1.31 1.30
C SER A 71 13.11 -0.93 1.63
N ASN A 72 12.37 -1.79 2.35
CA ASN A 72 11.04 -1.46 2.85
C ASN A 72 11.07 -0.34 3.90
N ARG A 73 12.07 -0.27 4.79
CA ARG A 73 12.22 0.83 5.74
C ARG A 73 12.46 2.17 5.06
N GLU A 74 13.14 2.18 3.92
CA GLU A 74 13.36 3.38 3.12
C GLU A 74 12.10 3.77 2.35
N LEU A 75 11.41 2.81 1.72
CA LEU A 75 10.14 3.01 0.98
C LEU A 75 8.94 3.36 1.88
N TYR A 76 8.93 2.88 3.12
CA TYR A 76 7.87 3.10 4.11
C TYR A 76 8.37 3.89 5.32
N SER A 77 9.38 4.74 5.11
CA SER A 77 9.88 5.61 6.19
C SER A 77 8.81 6.64 6.55
N PRO A 78 8.44 6.82 7.84
CA PRO A 78 7.48 7.85 8.23
C PRO A 78 7.85 9.27 7.76
N ARG A 79 9.14 9.51 7.50
CA ARG A 79 9.67 10.76 6.95
C ARG A 79 9.22 11.08 5.53
N GLN A 80 8.90 10.05 4.74
CA GLN A 80 8.44 10.19 3.36
C GLN A 80 6.91 10.26 3.28
N HIS A 81 6.21 10.00 4.39
CA HIS A 81 4.77 10.06 4.47
C HIS A 81 4.33 11.38 5.12
N GLU A 82 3.85 12.32 4.30
CA GLU A 82 3.39 13.65 4.73
C GLU A 82 2.32 13.61 5.82
N HIS A 83 1.57 12.51 5.89
CA HIS A 83 0.46 12.32 6.82
C HIS A 83 0.75 11.29 7.91
N SER A 84 2.03 10.96 8.14
CA SER A 84 2.44 10.11 9.26
C SER A 84 2.28 10.81 10.61
N LEU A 85 2.26 10.04 11.70
CA LEU A 85 2.29 10.62 13.04
C LEU A 85 3.56 11.48 13.26
N ALA A 86 4.70 11.02 12.74
CA ALA A 86 5.95 11.77 12.80
C ALA A 86 5.89 13.09 12.03
N ALA A 87 5.27 13.11 10.84
CA ALA A 87 5.13 14.35 10.07
C ALA A 87 4.30 15.39 10.82
N ILE A 88 3.18 14.98 11.42
CA ILE A 88 2.35 15.86 12.26
C ILE A 88 3.15 16.34 13.49
N ALA A 89 3.90 15.45 14.14
CA ALA A 89 4.73 15.81 15.28
C ALA A 89 5.82 16.82 14.93
N ILE A 90 6.51 16.63 13.80
CA ILE A 90 7.52 17.54 13.28
C ILE A 90 6.91 18.91 13.00
N GLN A 91 5.75 18.98 12.34
CA GLN A 91 5.06 20.24 12.09
C GLN A 91 4.74 20.99 13.39
N ARG A 92 4.27 20.30 14.43
CA ARG A 92 4.02 20.90 15.75
C ARG A 92 5.29 21.41 16.41
N VAL A 93 6.38 20.64 16.35
CA VAL A 93 7.67 21.04 16.94
C VAL A 93 8.24 22.26 16.22
N VAL A 94 8.17 22.30 14.89
CA VAL A 94 8.60 23.46 14.09
C VAL A 94 7.76 24.70 14.41
N ALA A 95 6.45 24.53 14.63
CA ALA A 95 5.56 25.62 15.05
C ALA A 95 5.82 26.09 16.49
N ASP A 96 6.21 25.18 17.40
CA ASP A 96 6.56 25.47 18.78
C ASP A 96 8.08 25.51 19.01
N GLN A 97 8.67 26.67 18.71
CA GLN A 97 10.10 26.91 18.90
C GLN A 97 10.53 26.85 20.38
N ASN A 98 9.60 26.94 21.33
CA ASN A 98 9.90 26.87 22.76
C ASN A 98 9.84 25.44 23.32
N SER A 99 9.48 24.45 22.50
CA SER A 99 9.43 23.06 22.94
C SER A 99 10.83 22.53 23.30
N PHE A 100 10.87 21.59 24.26
CA PHE A 100 12.11 20.89 24.62
C PHE A 100 12.74 20.17 23.41
N ILE A 101 11.92 19.68 22.49
CA ILE A 101 12.37 18.98 21.27
C ILE A 101 13.09 19.96 20.35
N SER A 102 12.51 21.13 20.09
CA SER A 102 13.11 22.22 19.29
C SER A 102 14.45 22.68 19.86
N TYR A 103 14.57 22.76 21.19
CA TYR A 103 15.83 23.09 21.87
C TYR A 103 16.91 22.02 21.70
N CYS A 104 16.55 20.73 21.66
CA CYS A 104 17.51 19.63 21.59
C CYS A 104 18.04 19.35 20.19
N TRP A 105 17.25 19.53 19.13
CA TRP A 105 17.67 19.19 17.76
C TRP A 105 19.00 19.85 17.31
N PRO A 106 19.23 21.16 17.52
CA PRO A 106 20.49 21.79 17.12
C PRO A 106 21.72 21.24 17.84
N LYS A 107 21.56 20.71 19.06
CA LYS A 107 22.68 20.18 19.85
C LYS A 107 23.26 18.90 19.27
N ARG A 108 22.53 18.17 18.44
CA ARG A 108 23.03 16.94 17.81
C ARG A 108 24.28 17.19 16.97
N THR A 109 24.32 18.32 16.26
CA THR A 109 25.48 18.75 15.45
C THR A 109 26.39 19.70 16.20
N ALA A 110 25.83 20.61 17.02
CA ALA A 110 26.60 21.64 17.70
C ALA A 110 27.32 21.18 18.99
N ASP A 111 26.78 20.21 19.73
CA ASP A 111 27.33 19.71 20.99
C ASP A 111 26.96 18.22 21.24
N PRO A 112 27.74 17.28 20.67
CA PRO A 112 27.48 15.84 20.80
C PRO A 112 27.50 15.33 22.26
N GLY A 113 28.24 16.01 23.15
CA GLY A 113 28.32 15.65 24.56
C GLY A 113 26.98 15.84 25.25
N SER A 114 26.43 17.06 25.15
CA SER A 114 25.09 17.36 25.68
C SER A 114 24.00 16.54 24.98
N TRP A 115 24.13 16.28 23.69
CA TRP A 115 23.18 15.43 22.95
C TRP A 115 23.07 14.03 23.55
N ASN A 116 24.19 13.37 23.83
CA ASN A 116 24.19 12.02 24.40
C ASN A 116 23.51 11.97 25.77
N THR A 117 23.68 13.01 26.59
CA THR A 117 23.01 13.12 27.89
C THR A 117 21.50 13.37 27.75
N LEU A 118 21.10 14.24 26.82
CA LEU A 118 19.69 14.65 26.64
C LEU A 118 18.85 13.66 25.83
N LYS A 119 19.49 12.79 25.03
CA LYS A 119 18.82 11.88 24.08
C LYS A 119 17.74 11.00 24.73
N LYS A 120 17.99 10.49 25.94
CA LYS A 120 17.02 9.65 26.66
C LYS A 120 15.76 10.43 27.00
N THR A 121 15.92 11.60 27.61
CA THR A 121 14.80 12.51 27.97
C THR A 121 14.08 13.00 26.72
N LEU A 122 14.81 13.29 25.64
CA LEU A 122 14.23 13.68 24.35
C LEU A 122 13.32 12.60 23.76
N LEU A 123 13.76 11.33 23.80
CA LEU A 123 12.94 10.20 23.34
C LEU A 123 11.64 10.07 24.12
N GLU A 124 11.66 10.32 25.43
CA GLU A 124 10.45 10.33 26.26
C GLU A 124 9.51 11.46 25.84
N HIS A 125 10.02 12.68 25.64
CA HIS A 125 9.21 13.82 25.18
C HIS A 125 8.60 13.59 23.79
N ILE A 126 9.34 12.98 22.87
CA ILE A 126 8.82 12.61 21.54
C ILE A 126 7.68 11.60 21.67
N LYS A 127 7.82 10.58 22.53
CA LYS A 127 6.76 9.60 22.76
C LYS A 127 5.50 10.25 23.33
N GLU A 128 5.64 11.14 24.30
CA GLU A 128 4.49 11.85 24.88
C GLU A 128 3.81 12.76 23.85
N LEU A 129 4.59 13.44 23.00
CA LEU A 129 4.03 14.22 21.88
C LEU A 129 3.22 13.34 20.92
N LEU A 130 3.75 12.18 20.52
CA LEU A 130 3.05 11.25 19.63
C LEU A 130 1.76 10.70 20.27
N LYS A 131 1.80 10.37 21.57
CA LYS A 131 0.59 9.97 22.32
C LYS A 131 -0.47 11.08 22.34
N ALA A 132 -0.06 12.31 22.61
CA ALA A 132 -0.96 13.46 22.61
C ALA A 132 -1.62 13.66 21.24
N ILE A 133 -0.83 13.53 20.16
CA ILE A 133 -1.37 13.57 18.78
C ILE A 133 -2.40 12.45 18.58
N ILE A 134 -2.09 11.22 18.97
CA ILE A 134 -3.00 10.07 18.82
C ILE A 134 -4.34 10.31 19.52
N LEU A 135 -4.34 10.88 20.72
CA LEU A 135 -5.56 11.20 21.48
C LEU A 135 -6.42 12.27 20.80
N GLU A 136 -5.85 13.05 19.90
CA GLU A 136 -6.56 14.09 19.15
C GLU A 136 -7.15 13.59 17.82
N LEU A 137 -6.68 12.47 17.28
CA LEU A 137 -7.13 11.99 15.97
C LEU A 137 -8.55 11.41 16.03
N ASP A 138 -9.37 11.73 15.03
CA ASP A 138 -10.67 11.08 14.81
C ASP A 138 -10.48 9.69 14.18
N VAL A 139 -9.48 9.53 13.30
CA VAL A 139 -9.21 8.28 12.56
C VAL A 139 -7.71 8.01 12.45
N ILE A 140 -7.33 6.73 12.62
CA ILE A 140 -5.97 6.25 12.43
C ILE A 140 -5.97 5.13 11.40
N PHE A 141 -5.22 5.29 10.32
CA PHE A 141 -5.01 4.26 9.31
C PHE A 141 -3.72 3.51 9.61
N CYS A 142 -3.77 2.19 9.78
CA CYS A 142 -2.59 1.41 10.12
C CYS A 142 -2.72 -0.06 9.68
N THR A 143 -1.59 -0.77 9.66
CA THR A 143 -1.59 -2.23 9.45
C THR A 143 -1.97 -2.95 10.75
N PRO A 144 -2.44 -4.23 10.69
CA PRO A 144 -2.72 -5.02 11.89
C PRO A 144 -1.56 -5.08 12.90
N HIS A 145 -0.32 -5.18 12.41
CA HIS A 145 0.86 -5.19 13.28
C HIS A 145 1.08 -3.83 13.96
N THR A 146 0.92 -2.73 13.21
CA THR A 146 1.01 -1.38 13.75
C THR A 146 -0.06 -1.10 14.80
N ALA A 147 -1.27 -1.65 14.64
CA ALA A 147 -2.35 -1.51 15.62
C ALA A 147 -1.93 -2.05 17.01
N LYS A 148 -1.24 -3.20 17.05
CA LYS A 148 -0.67 -3.75 18.28
C LYS A 148 0.37 -2.82 18.89
N ASP A 149 1.27 -2.27 18.08
CA ASP A 149 2.27 -1.31 18.55
C ASP A 149 1.63 -0.05 19.13
N LEU A 150 0.58 0.47 18.49
CA LEU A 150 -0.19 1.61 18.99
C LEU A 150 -0.80 1.29 20.35
N LYS A 151 -1.48 0.15 20.51
CA LYS A 151 -2.09 -0.24 21.79
C LYS A 151 -1.06 -0.38 22.91
N ASN A 152 0.09 -0.98 22.62
CA ASN A 152 1.16 -1.18 23.61
C ASN A 152 1.78 0.14 24.07
N ASN A 153 1.86 1.14 23.18
CA ASN A 153 2.47 2.42 23.49
C ASN A 153 1.46 3.48 23.96
N CYS A 154 0.18 3.35 23.62
CA CYS A 154 -0.90 4.30 23.92
C CYS A 154 -2.08 3.57 24.58
N GLN A 155 -1.89 3.07 25.80
CA GLN A 155 -2.88 2.21 26.46
C GLN A 155 -4.22 2.92 26.75
N ASP A 156 -4.15 4.23 26.99
CA ASP A 156 -5.30 5.09 27.29
C ASP A 156 -6.18 5.35 26.06
N TRP A 157 -5.64 5.14 24.85
CA TRP A 157 -6.40 5.30 23.62
C TRP A 157 -7.15 4.00 23.28
N ASN A 158 -8.47 4.13 23.10
CA ASN A 158 -9.34 3.03 22.70
C ASN A 158 -10.29 3.50 21.58
N PRO A 159 -10.27 2.86 20.40
CA PRO A 159 -11.19 3.19 19.34
C PRO A 159 -12.60 2.74 19.71
N THR A 160 -13.61 3.50 19.25
CA THR A 160 -15.02 3.11 19.36
C THR A 160 -15.42 2.12 18.25
N LEU A 161 -14.70 2.13 17.12
CA LEU A 161 -14.92 1.27 15.98
C LEU A 161 -13.56 0.88 15.37
N VAL A 162 -13.39 -0.41 15.08
CA VAL A 162 -12.28 -0.93 14.28
C VAL A 162 -12.83 -1.39 12.93
N ILE A 163 -12.25 -0.91 11.83
CA ILE A 163 -12.57 -1.37 10.49
C ILE A 163 -11.34 -2.09 9.94
N ILE A 164 -11.49 -3.36 9.58
CA ILE A 164 -10.46 -4.18 8.96
C ILE A 164 -10.82 -4.34 7.49
N ASP A 165 -10.24 -3.51 6.64
CA ASP A 165 -10.39 -3.61 5.19
C ASP A 165 -9.42 -4.65 4.60
N LYS A 166 -9.77 -5.19 3.43
CA LYS A 166 -9.03 -6.25 2.72
C LYS A 166 -8.75 -7.48 3.58
N ALA A 167 -9.70 -7.83 4.44
CA ALA A 167 -9.60 -8.97 5.33
C ALA A 167 -9.51 -10.33 4.60
N GLY A 168 -9.85 -10.38 3.30
CA GLY A 168 -9.64 -11.56 2.45
C GLY A 168 -8.16 -11.90 2.28
N LEU A 169 -7.30 -10.87 2.17
CA LEU A 169 -5.85 -10.99 2.05
C LEU A 169 -5.14 -11.28 3.37
N LEU A 170 -5.87 -11.27 4.50
CA LEU A 170 -5.28 -11.48 5.81
C LEU A 170 -5.48 -12.93 6.26
N THR A 171 -4.40 -13.53 6.76
CA THR A 171 -4.51 -14.76 7.54
C THR A 171 -5.36 -14.51 8.79
N GLU A 172 -6.01 -15.55 9.31
CA GLU A 172 -6.81 -15.44 10.54
C GLU A 172 -5.99 -14.84 11.70
N THR A 173 -4.74 -15.27 11.86
CA THR A 173 -3.84 -14.74 12.90
C THR A 173 -3.62 -13.24 12.77
N GLN A 174 -3.37 -12.73 11.55
CA GLN A 174 -3.16 -11.30 11.31
C GLN A 174 -4.41 -10.48 11.63
N LEU A 175 -5.59 -10.99 11.27
CA LEU A 175 -6.86 -10.33 11.54
C LEU A 175 -7.21 -10.32 13.04
N LEU A 176 -6.85 -11.37 13.78
CA LEU A 176 -7.07 -11.44 15.22
C LEU A 176 -6.22 -10.41 16.01
N VAL A 177 -5.11 -9.91 15.44
CA VAL A 177 -4.26 -8.93 16.13
C VAL A 177 -5.05 -7.68 16.55
N PRO A 178 -5.67 -6.89 15.65
CA PRO A 178 -6.43 -5.71 16.05
C PRO A 178 -7.63 -6.04 16.95
N ILE A 179 -8.30 -7.18 16.75
CA ILE A 179 -9.43 -7.61 17.60
C ILE A 179 -8.95 -7.85 19.04
N SER A 180 -7.82 -8.53 19.20
CA SER A 180 -7.24 -8.80 20.53
C SER A 180 -6.75 -7.55 21.24
N CYS A 181 -6.38 -6.50 20.50
CA CYS A 181 -5.97 -5.21 21.09
C CYS A 181 -7.14 -4.46 21.71
N TRP A 182 -8.35 -4.65 21.17
CA TRP A 182 -9.57 -3.99 21.63
C TRP A 182 -10.78 -4.95 21.58
N PRO A 183 -10.85 -5.94 22.49
CA PRO A 183 -11.83 -7.03 22.43
C PRO A 183 -13.28 -6.60 22.66
N HIS A 184 -13.49 -5.40 23.20
CA HIS A 184 -14.82 -4.84 23.48
C HIS A 184 -15.24 -3.77 22.47
N THR A 185 -14.41 -3.49 21.47
CA THR A 185 -14.70 -2.48 20.45
C THR A 185 -15.48 -3.10 19.28
N ALA A 186 -16.50 -2.37 18.80
CA ALA A 186 -17.24 -2.78 17.61
C ALA A 186 -16.26 -2.96 16.44
N THR A 187 -16.35 -4.08 15.73
CA THR A 187 -15.42 -4.42 14.65
C THR A 187 -16.19 -4.72 13.38
N LEU A 188 -15.83 -4.03 12.29
CA LEU A 188 -16.32 -4.30 10.95
C LEU A 188 -15.20 -4.95 10.14
N ILE A 189 -15.47 -6.13 9.60
CA ILE A 189 -14.53 -6.90 8.78
C ILE A 189 -15.00 -6.82 7.33
N VAL A 190 -14.16 -6.29 6.45
CA VAL A 190 -14.50 -6.04 5.04
C VAL A 190 -13.41 -6.64 4.16
N GLY A 191 -13.81 -7.34 3.11
CA GLY A 191 -12.89 -7.93 2.14
C GLY A 191 -13.60 -8.89 1.20
N ASP A 192 -12.85 -9.42 0.25
CA ASP A 192 -13.33 -10.44 -0.68
C ASP A 192 -12.78 -11.81 -0.25
N PRO A 193 -13.62 -12.79 0.11
CA PRO A 193 -13.17 -14.12 0.52
C PRO A 193 -12.52 -14.92 -0.62
N THR A 194 -12.63 -14.48 -1.88
CA THR A 194 -11.98 -15.13 -3.03
C THR A 194 -10.55 -14.64 -3.26
N GLU A 195 -10.16 -13.52 -2.66
CA GLU A 195 -8.80 -12.98 -2.68
C GLU A 195 -7.92 -13.72 -1.66
N ASN A 196 -7.51 -14.96 -1.97
CA ASN A 196 -6.47 -15.64 -1.18
C ASN A 196 -5.10 -15.35 -1.81
N GLU A 197 -4.23 -14.64 -1.10
CA GLU A 197 -2.80 -14.60 -1.43
C GLU A 197 -2.11 -15.80 -0.77
N ASP A 198 -1.67 -16.76 -1.59
CA ASP A 198 -0.96 -17.99 -1.20
C ASP A 198 0.44 -17.76 -0.57
N ASP A 199 0.79 -16.52 -0.19
CA ASP A 199 2.17 -16.13 0.09
C ASP A 199 2.64 -16.44 1.52
N VAL A 200 1.87 -17.22 2.28
CA VAL A 200 2.45 -17.93 3.43
C VAL A 200 3.36 -18.99 2.85
N ARG A 201 4.67 -18.68 2.73
CA ARG A 201 5.73 -19.68 2.57
C ARG A 201 5.67 -20.60 3.78
N VAL A 202 4.79 -21.59 3.72
CA VAL A 202 4.77 -22.72 4.63
C VAL A 202 6.09 -23.41 4.37
N LEU A 203 7.07 -23.16 5.24
CA LEU A 203 8.23 -24.04 5.38
C LEU A 203 7.66 -25.46 5.43
N GLU A 204 8.16 -26.37 4.59
CA GLU A 204 7.72 -27.76 4.31
C GLU A 204 7.27 -28.57 5.55
N PHE A 205 6.19 -28.15 6.18
CA PHE A 205 5.54 -28.81 7.29
C PHE A 205 4.08 -28.91 6.90
N ASP A 206 3.77 -29.99 6.18
CA ASP A 206 2.43 -30.50 5.92
C ASP A 206 1.80 -30.96 7.24
N ASP A 207 1.49 -30.00 8.11
CA ASP A 207 0.67 -30.24 9.29
C ASP A 207 -0.70 -29.59 9.12
N LEU A 208 -1.70 -30.14 9.83
CA LEU A 208 -3.09 -29.67 9.82
C LEU A 208 -3.21 -28.18 10.19
N VAL A 209 -2.24 -27.62 10.92
CA VAL A 209 -2.24 -26.23 11.35
C VAL A 209 -1.76 -25.32 10.22
N SER A 210 -0.81 -25.76 9.40
CA SER A 210 -0.33 -25.07 8.20
C SER A 210 -1.44 -24.85 7.17
N GLU A 211 -2.28 -25.86 6.91
CA GLU A 211 -3.43 -25.73 6.01
C GLU A 211 -4.46 -24.72 6.55
N GLN A 212 -4.72 -24.71 7.86
CA GLN A 212 -5.62 -23.73 8.48
C GLN A 212 -5.12 -22.28 8.35
N ARG A 213 -3.80 -22.07 8.33
CA ARG A 213 -3.21 -20.72 8.22
C ARG A 213 -3.41 -20.08 6.85
N ARG A 214 -3.73 -20.86 5.82
CA ARG A 214 -4.03 -20.37 4.47
C ARG A 214 -5.42 -19.78 4.33
N TYR A 215 -6.34 -20.09 5.26
CA TYR A 215 -7.70 -19.59 5.18
C TYR A 215 -7.83 -18.22 5.83
N SER A 216 -8.35 -17.27 5.07
CA SER A 216 -8.84 -16.01 5.65
C SER A 216 -10.08 -16.27 6.51
N ILE A 217 -10.28 -15.46 7.55
CA ILE A 217 -11.48 -15.58 8.39
C ILE A 217 -12.76 -15.37 7.57
N LEU A 218 -12.70 -14.55 6.51
CA LEU A 218 -13.83 -14.26 5.63
C LEU A 218 -14.21 -15.48 4.81
N ALA A 219 -13.24 -16.25 4.30
CA ALA A 219 -13.53 -17.51 3.62
C ALA A 219 -14.26 -18.49 4.55
N ARG A 220 -13.83 -18.58 5.82
CA ARG A 220 -14.52 -19.40 6.83
C ARG A 220 -15.92 -18.86 7.16
N ALA A 221 -16.06 -17.55 7.34
CA ALA A 221 -17.36 -16.93 7.59
C ALA A 221 -18.33 -17.21 6.43
N GLN A 222 -17.87 -17.10 5.18
CA GLN A 222 -18.67 -17.41 4.00
C GLN A 222 -19.09 -18.89 3.97
N ALA A 223 -18.17 -19.81 4.24
CA ALA A 223 -18.46 -21.25 4.29
C ALA A 223 -19.48 -21.62 5.38
N LEU A 224 -19.54 -20.84 6.47
CA LEU A 224 -20.48 -21.01 7.57
C LEU A 224 -21.74 -20.15 7.45
N HIS A 225 -21.95 -19.47 6.31
CA HIS A 225 -23.06 -18.53 6.09
C HIS A 225 -23.13 -17.38 7.11
N GLY A 226 -21.99 -16.99 7.68
CA GLY A 226 -21.83 -15.89 8.65
C GLY A 226 -21.46 -14.54 8.02
N VAL A 227 -21.77 -14.31 6.74
CA VAL A 227 -21.53 -13.03 6.06
C VAL A 227 -22.81 -12.19 6.12
N ASP A 228 -22.74 -11.04 6.79
CA ASP A 228 -23.90 -10.17 6.98
C ASP A 228 -24.37 -9.47 5.69
N PHE A 229 -23.41 -8.99 4.89
CA PHE A 229 -23.69 -8.19 3.69
C PHE A 229 -22.76 -8.58 2.53
N THR A 230 -23.28 -8.50 1.30
CA THR A 230 -22.50 -8.72 0.08
C THR A 230 -22.76 -7.59 -0.90
N LEU A 231 -21.70 -6.86 -1.28
CA LEU A 231 -21.76 -5.88 -2.35
C LEU A 231 -21.60 -6.59 -3.69
N ARG A 232 -22.59 -6.45 -4.58
CA ARG A 232 -22.60 -7.15 -5.88
C ARG A 232 -22.31 -6.24 -7.06
N GLU A 233 -22.52 -4.94 -6.92
CA GLU A 233 -22.39 -3.97 -8.00
C GLU A 233 -20.93 -3.52 -8.17
N ASN A 234 -20.37 -3.76 -9.35
CA ASN A 234 -19.06 -3.26 -9.73
C ASN A 234 -19.21 -1.96 -10.54
N HIS A 235 -18.67 -0.87 -10.00
CA HIS A 235 -18.66 0.46 -10.62
C HIS A 235 -17.28 0.86 -11.18
N ARG A 236 -16.28 -0.04 -11.12
CA ARG A 236 -14.91 0.25 -11.52
C ARG A 236 -14.64 -0.14 -12.97
N VAL A 237 -15.08 -1.32 -13.38
CA VAL A 237 -14.70 -1.90 -14.67
C VAL A 237 -15.78 -1.66 -15.72
N TYR A 238 -15.35 -1.30 -16.93
CA TYR A 238 -16.20 -1.01 -18.08
C TYR A 238 -16.13 -2.14 -19.10
N GLY A 239 -17.28 -2.51 -19.66
CA GLY A 239 -17.37 -3.44 -20.78
C GLY A 239 -16.90 -4.87 -20.46
N SER A 240 -16.25 -5.50 -21.43
CA SER A 240 -16.06 -6.95 -21.47
C SER A 240 -15.12 -7.53 -20.42
N ALA A 241 -14.18 -6.73 -19.90
CA ALA A 241 -13.31 -7.13 -18.79
C ALA A 241 -14.11 -7.40 -17.50
N GLY A 242 -15.13 -6.58 -17.23
CA GLY A 242 -16.01 -6.79 -16.07
C GLY A 242 -16.85 -8.04 -16.21
N GLU A 243 -17.38 -8.30 -17.41
CA GLU A 243 -18.14 -9.51 -17.72
C GLU A 243 -17.31 -10.79 -17.54
N TYR A 244 -16.05 -10.77 -17.98
CA TYR A 244 -15.13 -11.88 -17.80
C TYR A 244 -14.92 -12.18 -16.31
N MET A 245 -14.63 -11.16 -15.50
CA MET A 245 -14.46 -11.33 -14.06
C MET A 245 -15.74 -11.82 -13.39
N SER A 246 -16.89 -11.26 -13.76
CA SER A 246 -18.19 -11.67 -13.21
C SER A 246 -18.41 -13.17 -13.43
N ARG A 247 -18.24 -13.66 -14.66
CA ARG A 247 -18.50 -15.06 -15.01
C ARG A 247 -17.48 -16.03 -14.40
N ASN A 248 -16.19 -15.70 -14.48
CA ASN A 248 -15.13 -16.67 -14.17
C ASN A 248 -14.67 -16.62 -12.71
N MET A 249 -14.67 -15.45 -12.08
CA MET A 249 -14.20 -15.30 -10.68
C MET A 249 -15.36 -15.28 -9.69
N PHE A 250 -16.50 -14.69 -10.08
CA PHE A 250 -17.65 -14.48 -9.19
C PHE A 250 -18.87 -15.34 -9.54
N ASN A 251 -18.73 -16.34 -10.41
CA ASN A 251 -19.82 -17.24 -10.84
C ASN A 251 -21.11 -16.50 -11.29
N GLY A 252 -20.94 -15.34 -11.92
CA GLY A 252 -22.03 -14.47 -12.38
C GLY A 252 -22.72 -13.63 -11.30
N SER A 253 -22.29 -13.73 -10.03
CA SER A 253 -22.92 -13.00 -8.92
C SER A 253 -22.58 -11.50 -8.90
N MET A 254 -21.46 -11.10 -9.51
CA MET A 254 -21.07 -9.71 -9.67
C MET A 254 -21.86 -9.05 -10.81
N VAL A 255 -22.56 -7.97 -10.50
CA VAL A 255 -23.31 -7.15 -11.46
C VAL A 255 -22.38 -6.05 -11.97
N CYS A 256 -22.05 -6.06 -13.27
CA CYS A 256 -21.29 -4.97 -13.87
C CYS A 256 -22.22 -3.79 -14.13
N THR A 257 -22.03 -2.65 -13.48
CA THR A 257 -22.97 -1.53 -13.67
C THR A 257 -22.76 -0.76 -14.98
N HIS A 258 -21.69 -1.08 -15.71
CA HIS A 258 -21.28 -0.39 -16.93
C HIS A 258 -21.19 -1.34 -18.13
N PHE A 259 -22.34 -1.89 -18.53
CA PHE A 259 -22.49 -2.69 -19.75
C PHE A 259 -22.56 -1.77 -20.98
N GLY A 260 -21.41 -1.45 -21.58
CA GLY A 260 -21.33 -0.70 -22.83
C GLY A 260 -20.06 0.14 -22.98
N ASP A 261 -19.77 0.57 -24.20
CA ASP A 261 -18.72 1.57 -24.45
C ASP A 261 -19.10 2.89 -23.80
N TRP A 262 -18.48 3.18 -22.65
CA TRP A 262 -18.61 4.49 -22.06
C TRP A 262 -17.75 5.47 -22.85
N ALA A 263 -18.10 6.76 -22.91
CA ALA A 263 -17.35 7.71 -23.73
C ALA A 263 -15.85 7.77 -23.38
N ALA A 264 -15.49 7.50 -22.12
CA ALA A 264 -14.09 7.41 -21.69
C ALA A 264 -13.37 6.13 -22.15
N SER A 265 -14.08 5.02 -22.35
CA SER A 265 -13.53 3.78 -22.90
C SER A 265 -13.72 3.66 -24.42
N ALA A 266 -14.64 4.42 -25.02
CA ALA A 266 -15.00 4.34 -26.43
C ALA A 266 -13.81 4.67 -27.35
N SER A 267 -12.98 5.66 -27.00
CA SER A 267 -11.75 5.95 -27.75
C SER A 267 -10.78 4.77 -27.73
N LEU A 268 -10.65 4.10 -26.58
CA LEU A 268 -9.81 2.92 -26.44
C LEU A 268 -10.38 1.74 -27.22
N SER A 269 -11.68 1.45 -27.07
CA SER A 269 -12.38 0.43 -27.85
C SER A 269 -12.24 0.69 -29.35
N ALA A 270 -12.44 1.93 -29.82
CA ALA A 270 -12.28 2.28 -31.22
C ALA A 270 -10.84 2.10 -31.72
N TYR A 271 -9.85 2.50 -30.92
CA TYR A 271 -8.44 2.30 -31.26
C TYR A 271 -8.10 0.80 -31.32
N VAL A 272 -8.52 0.02 -30.33
CA VAL A 272 -8.29 -1.42 -30.26
C VAL A 272 -8.98 -2.13 -31.43
N ASN A 273 -10.26 -1.86 -31.68
CA ASN A 273 -11.00 -2.47 -32.78
C ASN A 273 -10.38 -2.12 -34.14
N LYS A 274 -9.91 -0.89 -34.32
CA LYS A 274 -9.29 -0.43 -35.58
C LYS A 274 -7.93 -1.08 -35.84
N ASN A 275 -7.10 -1.23 -34.81
CA ASN A 275 -5.69 -1.63 -34.98
C ASN A 275 -5.43 -3.10 -34.66
N LEU A 276 -6.31 -3.75 -33.89
CA LEU A 276 -6.12 -5.11 -33.37
C LEU A 276 -7.25 -6.07 -33.77
N GLU A 277 -8.20 -5.62 -34.59
CA GLU A 277 -9.38 -6.39 -35.04
C GLU A 277 -10.18 -7.05 -33.90
N ALA A 278 -10.05 -6.53 -32.67
CA ALA A 278 -10.79 -7.05 -31.54
C ALA A 278 -12.21 -6.47 -31.53
N SER A 279 -13.15 -7.20 -30.93
CA SER A 279 -14.53 -6.72 -30.69
C SER A 279 -14.74 -6.25 -29.25
N LYS A 280 -13.67 -6.32 -28.44
CA LYS A 280 -13.71 -6.19 -26.98
C LYS A 280 -12.51 -5.38 -26.50
N ASN A 281 -12.70 -4.66 -25.41
CA ASN A 281 -11.64 -3.91 -24.71
C ASN A 281 -10.71 -4.82 -23.87
N LEU A 282 -10.62 -6.10 -24.21
CA LEU A 282 -9.75 -7.10 -23.60
C LEU A 282 -9.08 -7.88 -24.73
N VAL A 283 -7.75 -7.84 -24.77
CA VAL A 283 -6.94 -8.49 -25.80
C VAL A 283 -5.84 -9.28 -25.12
N TRP A 284 -5.66 -10.54 -25.54
CA TRP A 284 -4.51 -11.34 -25.19
C TRP A 284 -3.50 -11.31 -26.33
N PHE A 285 -2.24 -11.03 -26.00
CA PHE A 285 -1.14 -11.07 -26.94
C PHE A 285 -0.29 -12.29 -26.64
N ASP A 286 -0.18 -13.17 -27.62
CA ASP A 286 0.82 -14.24 -27.62
C ASP A 286 2.08 -13.70 -28.30
N LEU A 287 3.24 -13.89 -27.67
CA LEU A 287 4.51 -13.33 -28.11
C LEU A 287 5.49 -14.48 -28.31
N ASP A 288 5.85 -14.74 -29.57
CA ASP A 288 6.67 -15.90 -29.96
C ASP A 288 8.02 -15.97 -29.22
N ASP A 289 8.64 -14.83 -28.90
CA ASP A 289 9.95 -14.72 -28.23
C ASP A 289 9.84 -14.50 -26.70
N ALA A 290 8.68 -14.73 -26.09
CA ALA A 290 8.47 -14.51 -24.66
C ALA A 290 9.10 -15.62 -23.80
N VAL A 291 10.43 -15.65 -23.74
CA VAL A 291 11.18 -16.55 -22.86
C VAL A 291 11.47 -15.88 -21.52
N GLU A 292 11.03 -16.51 -20.43
CA GLU A 292 11.39 -16.09 -19.08
C GLU A 292 12.82 -16.49 -18.73
N THR A 293 13.56 -15.57 -18.14
CA THR A 293 14.92 -15.78 -17.64
C THR A 293 14.94 -15.49 -16.14
N ALA A 294 15.60 -16.36 -15.38
CA ALA A 294 15.80 -16.14 -13.95
C ALA A 294 16.76 -14.97 -13.72
N ALA A 295 16.39 -14.06 -12.81
CA ALA A 295 17.26 -13.01 -12.30
C ALA A 295 17.26 -13.14 -10.77
N GLY A 296 18.38 -13.47 -10.12
CA GLY A 296 18.38 -13.68 -8.65
C GLY A 296 17.27 -14.65 -8.18
N THR A 297 16.31 -14.15 -7.38
CA THR A 297 15.16 -14.92 -6.84
C THR A 297 13.82 -14.63 -7.54
N SER A 298 13.83 -14.04 -8.73
CA SER A 298 12.61 -13.75 -9.49
C SER A 298 12.89 -13.92 -11.00
N TYR A 299 11.96 -13.53 -11.86
CA TYR A 299 12.02 -13.78 -13.30
C TYR A 299 11.85 -12.48 -14.08
N ILE A 300 12.42 -12.46 -15.29
CA ILE A 300 12.30 -11.36 -16.24
C ILE A 300 12.01 -11.91 -17.64
N ASN A 301 11.31 -11.14 -18.47
CA ASN A 301 11.07 -11.46 -19.87
C ASN A 301 11.26 -10.21 -20.75
N THR A 302 12.39 -10.10 -21.42
CA THR A 302 12.75 -8.87 -22.17
C THR A 302 11.79 -8.59 -23.34
N ALA A 303 11.27 -9.62 -24.00
CA ALA A 303 10.33 -9.47 -25.10
C ALA A 303 9.01 -8.88 -24.61
N GLN A 304 8.45 -9.43 -23.51
CA GLN A 304 7.25 -8.90 -22.88
C GLN A 304 7.45 -7.47 -22.36
N ALA A 305 8.58 -7.17 -21.71
CA ALA A 305 8.87 -5.81 -21.22
C ALA A 305 8.85 -4.78 -22.36
N ARG A 306 9.58 -5.05 -23.44
CA ARG A 306 9.61 -4.18 -24.64
C ARG A 306 8.23 -4.03 -25.25
N PHE A 307 7.50 -5.14 -25.41
CA PHE A 307 6.16 -5.12 -25.97
C PHE A 307 5.21 -4.25 -25.12
N CYS A 308 5.17 -4.42 -23.80
CA CYS A 308 4.33 -3.65 -22.90
C CYS A 308 4.64 -2.14 -22.95
N VAL A 309 5.91 -1.76 -22.97
CA VAL A 309 6.33 -0.35 -23.06
C VAL A 309 5.95 0.24 -24.42
N GLU A 310 6.22 -0.47 -25.53
CA GLU A 310 5.86 0.00 -26.86
C GLU A 310 4.34 0.12 -27.03
N LEU A 311 3.56 -0.83 -26.53
CA LEU A 311 2.10 -0.77 -26.54
C LEU A 311 1.59 0.43 -25.73
N ALA A 312 2.16 0.68 -24.55
CA ALA A 312 1.84 1.86 -23.74
C ALA A 312 2.17 3.16 -24.49
N LEU A 313 3.33 3.23 -25.15
CA LEU A 313 3.72 4.38 -25.98
C LEU A 313 2.77 4.57 -27.17
N GLN A 314 2.34 3.49 -27.81
CA GLN A 314 1.36 3.55 -28.90
C GLN A 314 0.01 4.08 -28.42
N PHE A 315 -0.50 3.61 -27.28
CA PHE A 315 -1.71 4.20 -26.70
C PHE A 315 -1.52 5.68 -26.35
N CYS A 316 -0.37 6.05 -25.78
CA CYS A 316 -0.01 7.42 -25.48
C CYS A 316 0.24 8.28 -26.73
N ARG A 317 0.36 7.72 -27.93
CA ARG A 317 0.53 8.49 -29.17
C ARG A 317 -0.76 8.53 -30.01
N GLY A 318 -1.42 7.39 -30.14
CA GLY A 318 -2.52 7.19 -31.09
C GLY A 318 -3.93 7.11 -30.48
N CYS A 319 -4.06 6.95 -29.15
CA CYS A 319 -5.35 6.84 -28.50
C CYS A 319 -5.66 8.08 -27.64
N ASP A 320 -6.75 8.77 -27.96
CA ASP A 320 -7.25 9.90 -27.17
C ASP A 320 -8.22 9.42 -26.08
N PHE A 321 -7.67 8.69 -25.10
CA PHE A 321 -8.42 8.23 -23.94
C PHE A 321 -8.37 9.27 -22.82
N LEU A 322 -9.54 9.59 -22.29
CA LEU A 322 -9.75 10.67 -21.33
C LEU A 322 -9.66 10.15 -19.90
N LEU A 323 -9.25 11.01 -18.97
CA LEU A 323 -9.34 10.70 -17.55
C LEU A 323 -10.81 10.66 -17.15
N VAL A 324 -11.28 9.48 -16.72
CA VAL A 324 -12.70 9.21 -16.42
C VAL A 324 -13.29 10.22 -15.42
N ILE A 325 -12.52 10.58 -14.39
CA ILE A 325 -12.95 11.54 -13.36
C ILE A 325 -13.25 12.91 -13.95
N ASP A 326 -12.36 13.41 -14.81
CA ASP A 326 -12.52 14.73 -15.44
C ASP A 326 -13.67 14.73 -16.43
N TRP A 327 -13.83 13.63 -17.18
CA TRP A 327 -14.96 13.47 -18.09
C TRP A 327 -16.29 13.47 -17.33
N LEU A 328 -16.38 12.78 -16.18
CA LEU A 328 -17.56 12.81 -15.31
C LEU A 328 -17.82 14.21 -14.75
N ALA A 329 -16.77 14.93 -14.35
CA ALA A 329 -16.90 16.31 -13.89
C ALA A 329 -17.44 17.22 -15.00
N TRP A 330 -16.91 17.11 -16.22
CA TRP A 330 -17.38 17.85 -17.39
C TRP A 330 -18.84 17.55 -17.71
N LYS A 331 -19.22 16.27 -17.76
CA LYS A 331 -20.60 15.85 -18.02
C LYS A 331 -21.58 16.39 -16.97
N ASN A 332 -21.12 16.54 -15.72
CA ASN A 332 -21.90 17.10 -14.62
C ASN A 332 -21.80 18.64 -14.52
N GLY A 333 -21.23 19.32 -15.53
CA GLY A 333 -21.11 20.78 -15.57
C GLY A 333 -20.11 21.37 -14.57
N LYS A 334 -19.24 20.54 -13.98
CA LYS A 334 -18.25 20.94 -12.96
C LYS A 334 -16.87 21.27 -13.55
N LEU A 335 -16.67 21.03 -14.84
CA LEU A 335 -15.39 21.19 -15.52
C LEU A 335 -15.63 21.63 -16.97
N GLU A 336 -14.75 22.43 -17.55
CA GLU A 336 -14.80 22.72 -18.98
C GLU A 336 -14.19 21.58 -19.82
N LYS A 337 -14.68 21.40 -21.05
CA LYS A 337 -14.18 20.32 -21.94
C LYS A 337 -12.67 20.38 -22.17
N LYS A 338 -12.11 21.59 -22.24
CA LYS A 338 -10.67 21.84 -22.48
C LYS A 338 -9.79 21.41 -21.31
N GLU A 339 -10.38 21.25 -20.13
CA GLU A 339 -9.68 20.88 -18.90
C GLU A 339 -9.68 19.37 -18.67
N ILE A 340 -10.32 18.59 -19.54
CA ILE A 340 -10.30 17.13 -19.45
C ILE A 340 -8.89 16.65 -19.73
N ARG A 341 -8.23 16.11 -18.70
CA ARG A 341 -6.90 15.55 -18.84
C ARG A 341 -6.95 14.21 -19.56
N ARG A 342 -5.82 13.86 -20.17
CA ARG A 342 -5.62 12.52 -20.71
C ARG A 342 -5.64 11.47 -19.60
N GLY A 343 -6.15 10.28 -19.93
CA GLY A 343 -6.07 9.12 -19.05
C GLY A 343 -4.63 8.65 -18.81
N ARG A 344 -4.49 7.64 -17.96
CA ARG A 344 -3.18 7.07 -17.57
C ARG A 344 -3.12 5.59 -17.93
N VAL A 345 -1.90 5.10 -18.20
CA VAL A 345 -1.60 3.68 -18.41
C VAL A 345 -0.91 3.14 -17.16
N LEU A 346 -1.32 1.96 -16.71
CA LEU A 346 -0.67 1.22 -15.62
C LEU A 346 -0.22 -0.12 -16.19
N ILE A 347 1.06 -0.45 -16.01
CA ILE A 347 1.60 -1.77 -16.31
C ILE A 347 1.73 -2.52 -14.99
N ILE A 348 1.15 -3.72 -14.93
CA ILE A 348 1.18 -4.59 -13.75
C ILE A 348 1.96 -5.84 -14.14
N CYS A 349 2.91 -6.23 -13.30
CA CYS A 349 3.65 -7.47 -13.45
C CYS A 349 3.83 -8.16 -12.09
N MET A 350 3.91 -9.49 -12.11
CA MET A 350 4.03 -10.28 -10.88
C MET A 350 5.43 -10.26 -10.27
N HIS A 351 6.47 -10.17 -11.10
CA HIS A 351 7.85 -10.30 -10.67
C HIS A 351 8.51 -8.94 -10.37
N ALA A 352 9.12 -8.82 -9.18
CA ALA A 352 9.73 -7.57 -8.73
C ALA A 352 10.86 -7.09 -9.65
N GLN A 353 11.69 -8.00 -10.18
CA GLN A 353 12.77 -7.61 -11.09
C GLN A 353 12.26 -7.33 -12.50
N HIS A 354 11.15 -7.93 -12.90
CA HIS A 354 10.50 -7.57 -14.16
C HIS A 354 9.97 -6.14 -14.11
N ARG A 355 9.45 -5.71 -12.94
CA ARG A 355 9.08 -4.31 -12.68
C ARG A 355 10.26 -3.36 -12.80
N GLU A 356 11.46 -3.78 -12.40
CA GLU A 356 12.68 -2.96 -12.54
C GLU A 356 13.20 -2.91 -13.98
N LEU A 357 12.89 -3.93 -14.78
CA LEU A 357 13.25 -4.00 -16.19
C LEU A 357 12.36 -3.11 -17.09
N ILE A 358 11.07 -3.00 -16.74
CA ILE A 358 10.09 -2.11 -17.41
C ILE A 358 10.34 -0.67 -17.00
#